data_AF-A0A849U2J7-F1
#
_entry.id   AF-A0A849U2J7-F1
#
_cell.length_a   1.000
_cell.length_b   1.000
_cell.length_c   1.000
_cell.angle_alpha   90.00
_cell.angle_beta   90.00
_cell.angle_gamma   90.00
#
_symmetry.space_group_name_H-M   'P 1'
#
loop_
_entity.id
_entity.type
_entity.pdbx_description
1 polymer ?
#
loop_
_entity_poly.entity_id
_entity_poly.type
_entity_poly.pdbx_seq_one_letter_code
_entity_poly.pdbx_strand_id
1 'polypeptide(L)'
;RDGGRGGDARTGPSWSLWTALAIAVLPLVAMWAYGAAKLARLPEALLQTETPIKVRIVQPSVKQRDKWRGEHQRRIFDQHLMLSRTGPDGRDDAAEGVQLIIWPEAAMPFFPLEQPIALAEIGAMLPGGTFLASGAMRQERSDDGQRRVFNSLMVFERGASAKVTAVYDKIHLVPFGEYLPLQTALEAIGLEQLSRLRGGFASGPWPRPHLELSGIGRLIPLICYEVIFPGAVHHNSERPRALLNVTNDGWFGDTTGPRQHLHQARVRAVEEAVPLVRAANNGISAMIDPLGRVIAVLPLNQMGALDVLLPNVAPVTLYKALGDKTLLSITAVIVLGLVLRRSKQGLKA
;
A
#
# COMPACT_ATOMS: atom_id res chain seq x y z
N ARG A 1 -60.94 42.04 -20.98
CA ARG A 1 -60.20 41.34 -22.05
C ARG A 1 -58.82 42.00 -22.11
N ASP A 2 -57.96 41.82 -21.12
CA ASP A 2 -57.28 40.58 -20.70
C ASP A 2 -56.54 39.88 -21.85
N GLY A 3 -55.21 39.81 -21.72
CA GLY A 3 -54.37 38.87 -22.47
C GLY A 3 -53.37 39.47 -23.47
N GLY A 4 -52.28 40.06 -22.98
CA GLY A 4 -51.08 40.35 -23.77
C GLY A 4 -49.83 39.82 -23.07
N ARG A 5 -49.60 38.49 -23.16
CA ARG A 5 -48.42 37.81 -22.60
C ARG A 5 -47.14 38.28 -23.32
N GLY A 6 -46.47 39.28 -22.76
CA GLY A 6 -45.05 39.55 -23.02
C GLY A 6 -44.20 38.51 -22.28
N GLY A 7 -44.04 37.32 -22.88
CA GLY A 7 -43.14 36.29 -22.39
C GLY A 7 -41.70 36.74 -22.59
N ASP A 8 -41.15 37.41 -21.58
CA ASP A 8 -39.75 37.80 -21.54
C ASP A 8 -38.89 36.52 -21.52
N ALA A 9 -38.33 36.18 -22.68
CA ALA A 9 -37.47 35.03 -22.84
C ALA A 9 -36.25 35.24 -21.93
N ARG A 10 -36.20 34.50 -20.82
CA ARG A 10 -35.07 34.48 -19.89
C ARG A 10 -33.82 33.96 -20.60
N THR A 11 -33.15 34.81 -21.37
CA THR A 11 -31.83 34.51 -21.94
C THR A 11 -30.79 34.67 -20.84
N GLY A 12 -30.71 33.67 -19.96
CA GLY A 12 -29.47 33.43 -19.22
C GLY A 12 -28.33 33.23 -20.24
N PRO A 13 -27.05 33.43 -19.85
CA PRO A 13 -25.94 33.18 -20.77
C PRO A 13 -26.06 31.75 -21.30
N SER A 14 -26.40 31.60 -22.58
CA SER A 14 -26.39 30.33 -23.27
C SER A 14 -24.93 30.06 -23.57
N TRP A 15 -24.27 29.34 -22.68
CA TRP A 15 -22.97 28.78 -23.00
C TRP A 15 -23.18 27.97 -24.26
N SER A 16 -22.48 28.31 -25.34
CA SER A 16 -22.55 27.50 -26.54
C SER A 16 -22.14 26.07 -26.15
N LEU A 17 -22.73 25.06 -26.80
CA LEU A 17 -22.36 23.66 -26.58
C LEU A 17 -20.83 23.49 -26.64
N TRP A 18 -20.16 24.23 -27.53
CA TRP A 18 -18.71 24.27 -27.68
C TRP A 18 -17.98 24.82 -26.47
N THR A 19 -18.50 25.86 -25.81
CA THR A 19 -17.89 26.41 -24.59
C THR A 19 -18.00 25.42 -23.43
N ALA A 20 -19.15 24.74 -23.29
CA ALA A 20 -19.33 23.71 -22.26
C ALA A 20 -18.41 22.49 -22.50
N LEU A 21 -18.32 22.04 -23.75
CA LEU A 21 -17.41 20.97 -24.15
C LEU A 21 -15.94 21.34 -23.90
N ALA A 22 -15.52 22.56 -24.26
CA ALA A 22 -14.16 23.01 -24.03
C ALA A 22 -13.79 23.00 -22.54
N ILE A 23 -14.68 23.47 -21.65
CA ILE A 23 -14.45 23.43 -20.20
C ILE A 23 -14.32 21.99 -19.68
N ALA A 24 -15.13 21.06 -20.20
CA ALA A 24 -15.08 19.67 -19.75
C ALA A 24 -13.83 18.93 -20.27
N VAL A 25 -13.46 19.17 -21.53
CA VAL A 25 -12.46 18.37 -22.24
C VAL A 25 -11.05 18.93 -22.10
N LEU A 26 -10.85 20.26 -22.15
CA LEU A 26 -9.51 20.85 -22.10
C LEU A 26 -8.72 20.48 -20.83
N PRO A 27 -9.31 20.46 -19.62
CA PRO A 27 -8.59 20.01 -18.42
C PRO A 27 -8.17 18.55 -18.52
N LEU A 28 -9.02 17.67 -19.05
CA LEU A 28 -8.70 16.25 -19.23
C LEU A 28 -7.56 16.05 -20.24
N VAL A 29 -7.60 16.79 -21.36
CA VAL A 29 -6.53 16.77 -22.36
C VAL A 29 -5.23 17.33 -21.79
N ALA A 30 -5.28 18.42 -21.02
CA ALA A 30 -4.10 19.00 -20.37
C ALA A 30 -3.49 18.04 -19.34
N MET A 31 -4.32 17.38 -18.52
CA MET A 31 -3.88 16.35 -17.57
C MET A 31 -3.23 15.16 -18.28
N TRP A 32 -3.84 14.68 -19.36
CA TRP A 32 -3.30 13.59 -20.18
C TRP A 32 -1.96 13.98 -20.82
N ALA A 33 -1.89 15.15 -21.46
CA ALA A 33 -0.67 15.64 -22.11
C ALA A 33 0.47 15.84 -21.10
N TYR A 34 0.17 16.38 -19.91
CA TYR A 34 1.14 16.51 -18.82
C TYR A 34 1.67 15.14 -18.37
N GLY A 35 0.77 14.17 -18.15
CA GLY A 35 1.14 12.80 -17.77
C GLY A 35 1.99 12.12 -18.84
N ALA A 36 1.59 12.21 -20.11
CA ALA A 36 2.32 11.66 -21.24
C ALA A 36 3.73 12.28 -21.35
N ALA A 37 3.87 13.60 -21.21
CA ALA A 37 5.16 14.27 -21.21
C ALA A 37 6.05 13.87 -20.03
N LYS A 38 5.47 13.67 -18.84
CA LYS A 38 6.19 13.17 -17.66
C LYS A 38 6.67 11.73 -17.83
N LEU A 39 5.86 10.86 -18.43
CA LEU A 39 6.21 9.45 -18.66
C LEU A 39 7.23 9.27 -19.80
N ALA A 40 7.14 10.06 -20.86
CA ALA A 40 8.05 10.02 -22.00
C ALA A 40 9.48 10.43 -21.63
N ARG A 41 9.62 11.31 -20.64
CA ARG A 41 10.92 11.66 -20.06
C ARG A 41 11.25 10.63 -18.99
N LEU A 42 11.63 9.43 -19.41
CA LEU A 42 12.21 8.42 -18.51
C LEU A 42 13.51 9.04 -17.97
N PRO A 43 13.59 9.44 -16.69
CA PRO A 43 14.86 9.91 -16.18
C PRO A 43 15.64 8.63 -15.97
N GLU A 44 16.57 8.31 -16.86
CA GLU A 44 17.56 7.22 -16.67
C GLU A 44 18.18 7.32 -15.26
N ALA A 45 18.31 8.56 -14.76
CA ALA A 45 18.68 8.92 -13.39
C ALA A 45 17.80 8.32 -12.26
N LEU A 46 16.56 7.88 -12.53
CA LEU A 46 15.74 7.17 -11.53
C LEU A 46 16.15 5.71 -11.36
N LEU A 47 16.78 5.12 -12.38
CA LEU A 47 17.21 3.72 -12.37
C LEU A 47 18.71 3.58 -12.09
N GLN A 48 19.49 4.62 -12.34
CA GLN A 48 20.93 4.66 -12.07
C GLN A 48 21.21 5.22 -10.67
N THR A 49 21.80 4.41 -9.81
CA THR A 49 22.30 4.81 -8.48
C THR A 49 23.73 4.31 -8.32
N GLU A 50 24.57 5.10 -7.67
CA GLU A 50 25.95 4.70 -7.33
C GLU A 50 25.97 3.54 -6.33
N THR A 51 24.94 3.44 -5.49
CA THR A 51 24.73 2.36 -4.52
C THR A 51 23.40 1.64 -4.80
N PRO A 52 23.39 0.63 -5.69
CA PRO A 52 22.17 -0.11 -6.03
C PRO A 52 21.72 -1.01 -4.88
N ILE A 53 20.48 -0.79 -4.44
CA ILE A 53 19.80 -1.64 -3.45
C ILE A 53 19.00 -2.69 -4.22
N LYS A 54 19.46 -3.94 -4.17
CA LYS A 54 18.77 -5.11 -4.73
C LYS A 54 17.76 -5.63 -3.72
N VAL A 55 16.50 -5.70 -4.16
CA VAL A 55 15.36 -6.15 -3.35
C VAL A 55 14.84 -7.46 -3.91
N ARG A 56 14.62 -8.44 -3.02
CA ARG A 56 13.96 -9.72 -3.32
C ARG A 56 12.53 -9.72 -2.79
N ILE A 57 11.55 -9.86 -3.67
CA ILE A 57 10.13 -9.92 -3.32
C ILE A 57 9.67 -11.37 -3.39
N VAL A 58 9.25 -11.96 -2.26
CA VAL A 58 8.83 -13.37 -2.17
C VAL A 58 7.31 -13.49 -2.29
N GLN A 59 6.85 -14.33 -3.21
CA GLN A 59 5.44 -14.65 -3.41
C GLN A 59 5.21 -16.16 -3.26
N PRO A 60 4.75 -16.64 -2.09
CA PRO A 60 4.57 -18.07 -1.84
C PRO A 60 3.27 -18.63 -2.47
N SER A 61 2.33 -17.79 -2.86
CA SER A 61 1.02 -18.20 -3.39
C SER A 61 0.27 -19.21 -2.51
N VAL A 62 0.30 -19.01 -1.18
CA VAL A 62 -0.44 -19.86 -0.23
C VAL A 62 -1.93 -19.60 -0.36
N LYS A 63 -2.73 -20.64 -0.58
CA LYS A 63 -4.19 -20.52 -0.66
C LYS A 63 -4.76 -20.07 0.69
N GLN A 64 -5.73 -19.17 0.67
CA GLN A 64 -6.31 -18.59 1.88
C GLN A 64 -6.86 -19.64 2.86
N ARG A 65 -7.49 -20.70 2.34
CA ARG A 65 -8.02 -21.82 3.14
C ARG A 65 -6.97 -22.68 3.84
N ASP A 66 -5.72 -22.61 3.39
CA ASP A 66 -4.62 -23.42 3.91
C ASP A 66 -3.78 -22.62 4.91
N LYS A 67 -3.88 -21.28 4.89
CA LYS A 67 -3.00 -20.36 5.62
C LYS A 67 -3.01 -20.55 7.14
N TRP A 68 -4.19 -20.79 7.71
CA TRP A 68 -4.40 -20.84 9.17
C TRP A 68 -4.55 -22.26 9.72
N ARG A 69 -4.22 -23.27 8.92
CA ARG A 69 -4.25 -24.67 9.33
C ARG A 69 -2.93 -25.05 10.00
N GLY A 70 -3.00 -25.57 11.22
CA GLY A 70 -1.83 -25.93 12.03
C GLY A 70 -0.87 -26.87 11.27
N GLU A 71 -1.42 -27.86 10.57
CA GLU A 71 -0.66 -28.83 9.78
C GLU A 71 0.09 -28.23 8.59
N HIS A 72 -0.19 -26.99 8.20
CA HIS A 72 0.48 -26.30 7.09
C HIS A 72 1.51 -25.26 7.55
N GLN A 73 1.57 -24.91 8.84
CA GLN A 73 2.42 -23.84 9.34
C GLN A 73 3.90 -24.06 8.98
N ARG A 74 4.43 -25.26 9.25
CA ARG A 74 5.83 -25.60 8.95
C ARG A 74 6.11 -25.52 7.45
N ARG A 75 5.26 -26.16 6.62
CA ARG A 75 5.39 -26.15 5.16
C ARG A 75 5.37 -24.73 4.59
N ILE A 76 4.46 -23.88 5.07
CA ILE A 76 4.36 -22.48 4.63
C ILE A 76 5.65 -21.73 4.97
N PHE A 77 6.18 -21.92 6.17
CA PHE A 77 7.41 -21.27 6.60
C PHE A 77 8.63 -21.74 5.80
N ASP A 78 8.81 -23.05 5.64
CA ASP A 78 9.89 -23.64 4.83
C ASP A 78 9.84 -23.13 3.39
N GLN A 79 8.65 -22.96 2.83
CA GLN A 79 8.47 -22.42 1.49
C GLN A 79 8.95 -20.96 1.38
N HIS A 80 8.74 -20.14 2.40
CA HIS A 80 9.27 -18.78 2.43
C HIS A 80 10.80 -18.78 2.53
N LEU A 81 11.38 -19.63 3.39
CA LEU A 81 12.84 -19.78 3.50
C LEU A 81 13.46 -20.21 2.17
N MET A 82 12.87 -21.23 1.52
CA MET A 82 13.29 -21.73 0.21
C MET A 82 13.25 -20.63 -0.84
N LEU A 83 12.11 -19.95 -1.00
CA LEU A 83 11.96 -18.87 -2.00
C LEU A 83 12.87 -17.68 -1.72
N SER A 84 13.21 -17.43 -0.46
CA SER A 84 14.16 -16.36 -0.09
C SER A 84 15.57 -16.65 -0.62
N ARG A 85 15.93 -17.92 -0.73
CA ARG A 85 17.22 -18.38 -1.26
C ARG A 85 17.20 -18.65 -2.75
N THR A 86 16.03 -18.63 -3.38
CA THR A 86 15.86 -18.96 -4.80
C THR A 86 15.97 -17.69 -5.65
N GLY A 87 16.96 -17.62 -6.53
CA GLY A 87 17.12 -16.54 -7.49
C GLY A 87 16.09 -16.58 -8.62
N PRO A 88 16.03 -15.55 -9.48
CA PRO A 88 15.08 -15.48 -10.60
C PRO A 88 15.22 -16.61 -11.63
N ASP A 89 16.39 -17.25 -11.69
CA ASP A 89 16.67 -18.41 -12.56
C ASP A 89 16.23 -19.75 -11.95
N GLY A 90 15.64 -19.72 -10.75
CA GLY A 90 15.16 -20.89 -10.02
C GLY A 90 16.24 -21.65 -9.25
N ARG A 91 17.47 -21.12 -9.17
CA ARG A 91 18.57 -21.76 -8.44
C ARG A 91 18.70 -21.21 -7.02
N ASP A 92 19.23 -22.01 -6.09
CA ASP A 92 19.64 -21.50 -4.78
C ASP A 92 20.88 -20.61 -4.97
N ASP A 93 20.71 -19.31 -4.80
CA ASP A 93 21.78 -18.30 -4.83
C ASP A 93 22.09 -17.76 -3.43
N ALA A 94 21.54 -18.39 -2.38
CA ALA A 94 21.65 -17.99 -0.98
C ALA A 94 21.32 -16.51 -0.72
N ALA A 95 20.53 -15.86 -1.58
CA ALA A 95 20.27 -14.43 -1.57
C ALA A 95 21.52 -13.55 -1.68
N GLU A 96 22.58 -14.03 -2.35
CA GLU A 96 23.82 -13.29 -2.52
C GLU A 96 23.59 -11.94 -3.23
N GLY A 97 24.16 -10.88 -2.66
CA GLY A 97 24.02 -9.51 -3.16
C GLY A 97 22.63 -8.88 -2.98
N VAL A 98 21.68 -9.56 -2.32
CA VAL A 98 20.37 -8.98 -1.96
C VAL A 98 20.48 -8.25 -0.62
N GLN A 99 20.09 -6.97 -0.58
CA GLN A 99 20.12 -6.18 0.65
C GLN A 99 18.79 -6.23 1.42
N LEU A 100 17.66 -6.48 0.74
CA LEU A 100 16.34 -6.54 1.36
C LEU A 100 15.50 -7.68 0.78
N ILE A 101 15.11 -8.63 1.62
CA ILE A 101 14.13 -9.67 1.30
C ILE A 101 12.79 -9.24 1.91
N ILE A 102 11.70 -9.41 1.16
CA ILE A 102 10.36 -9.03 1.61
C ILE A 102 9.41 -10.21 1.55
N TRP A 103 8.78 -10.51 2.68
CA TRP A 103 7.70 -11.48 2.79
C TRP A 103 6.34 -10.79 2.93
N PRO A 104 5.26 -11.40 2.40
CA PRO A 104 3.93 -10.79 2.36
C PRO A 104 3.26 -10.71 3.74
N GLU A 105 2.05 -10.15 3.78
CA GLU A 105 1.25 -10.02 5.01
C GLU A 105 0.98 -11.39 5.65
N ALA A 106 1.19 -11.47 6.97
CA ALA A 106 1.05 -12.71 7.74
C ALA A 106 1.72 -13.91 7.07
N ALA A 107 2.97 -13.74 6.61
CA ALA A 107 3.77 -14.77 5.96
C ALA A 107 4.03 -15.97 6.88
N MET A 108 4.18 -15.69 8.18
CA MET A 108 4.32 -16.68 9.24
C MET A 108 2.96 -16.89 9.91
N PRO A 109 2.30 -18.04 9.73
CA PRO A 109 1.00 -18.34 10.33
C PRO A 109 1.11 -18.71 11.83
N PHE A 110 2.04 -18.07 12.55
CA PHE A 110 2.33 -18.22 13.97
C PHE A 110 2.95 -16.91 14.50
N PHE A 111 3.15 -16.81 15.82
CA PHE A 111 3.83 -15.67 16.46
C PHE A 111 5.34 -15.90 16.44
N PRO A 112 6.12 -15.23 15.56
CA PRO A 112 7.54 -15.56 15.39
C PRO A 112 8.39 -15.26 16.63
N LEU A 113 8.00 -14.27 17.45
CA LEU A 113 8.73 -13.91 18.67
C LEU A 113 8.65 -15.00 19.76
N GLU A 114 7.72 -15.94 19.62
CA GLU A 114 7.55 -17.10 20.52
C GLU A 114 8.10 -18.39 19.92
N GLN A 115 8.79 -18.31 18.78
CA GLN A 115 9.31 -19.46 18.05
C GLN A 115 10.83 -19.31 17.87
N PRO A 116 11.65 -19.65 18.90
CA PRO A 116 13.10 -19.51 18.84
C PRO A 116 13.74 -20.26 17.67
N ILE A 117 13.19 -21.43 17.31
CA ILE A 117 13.65 -22.22 16.16
C ILE A 117 13.43 -21.45 14.86
N ALA A 118 12.25 -20.88 14.66
CA ALA A 118 11.95 -20.09 13.46
C ALA A 118 12.87 -18.85 13.35
N LEU A 119 13.16 -18.19 14.48
CA LEU A 119 14.11 -17.07 14.50
C LEU A 119 15.53 -17.52 14.16
N ALA A 120 15.97 -18.68 14.64
CA ALA A 120 17.26 -19.27 14.27
C ALA A 120 17.32 -19.61 12.77
N GLU A 121 16.25 -20.19 12.21
CA GLU A 121 16.16 -20.52 10.78
C GLU A 121 16.18 -19.25 9.89
N ILE A 122 15.50 -18.17 10.30
CA ILE A 122 15.61 -16.85 9.63
C ILE A 122 17.03 -16.31 9.74
N GLY A 123 17.63 -16.37 10.92
CA GLY A 123 18.98 -15.87 11.17
C GLY A 123 20.04 -16.57 10.33
N ALA A 124 19.89 -17.90 10.15
CA ALA A 124 20.76 -18.71 9.31
C ALA A 124 20.53 -18.49 7.80
N MET A 125 19.30 -18.15 7.39
CA MET A 125 18.96 -17.89 5.99
C MET A 125 19.56 -16.57 5.47
N LEU A 126 19.66 -15.54 6.32
CA LEU A 126 20.09 -14.20 5.90
C LEU A 126 21.60 -14.08 5.67
N PRO A 127 22.06 -13.58 4.51
CA PRO A 127 23.43 -13.13 4.32
C PRO A 127 23.79 -11.96 5.26
N GLY A 128 25.09 -11.71 5.43
CA GLY A 128 25.55 -10.55 6.18
C GLY A 128 25.11 -9.24 5.51
N GLY A 129 24.55 -8.31 6.28
CA GLY A 129 24.08 -7.02 5.75
C GLY A 129 22.72 -7.06 5.03
N THR A 130 22.04 -8.22 5.01
CA THR A 130 20.70 -8.37 4.44
C THR A 130 19.63 -8.27 5.51
N PHE A 131 18.57 -7.52 5.21
CA PHE A 131 17.37 -7.44 6.05
C PHE A 131 16.25 -8.33 5.49
N LEU A 132 15.47 -8.93 6.37
CA LEU A 132 14.15 -9.48 6.02
C LEU A 132 13.06 -8.57 6.59
N ALA A 133 12.23 -7.98 5.74
CA ALA A 133 10.99 -7.32 6.14
C ALA A 133 9.80 -8.25 5.89
N SER A 134 9.13 -8.72 6.94
CA SER A 134 8.06 -9.72 6.84
C SER A 134 6.79 -9.26 7.52
N GLY A 135 5.65 -9.50 6.88
CA GLY A 135 4.36 -9.53 7.56
C GLY A 135 4.31 -10.68 8.58
N ALA A 136 3.86 -10.40 9.79
CA ALA A 136 3.83 -11.33 10.91
C ALA A 136 2.66 -11.02 11.86
N MET A 137 2.27 -12.00 12.67
CA MET A 137 1.41 -11.71 13.83
C MET A 137 2.28 -11.36 15.02
N ARG A 138 1.93 -10.28 15.74
CA ARG A 138 2.53 -9.96 17.04
C ARG A 138 1.47 -10.15 18.12
N GLN A 139 1.89 -10.62 19.29
CA GLN A 139 1.04 -10.54 20.47
C GLN A 139 1.78 -9.87 21.61
N GLU A 140 0.99 -9.23 22.48
CA GLU A 140 1.43 -8.53 23.66
C GLU A 140 0.43 -8.78 24.78
N ARG A 141 0.92 -8.85 26.00
CA ARG A 141 0.06 -8.79 27.19
C ARG A 141 0.14 -7.37 27.71
N SER A 142 -1.02 -6.72 27.74
CA SER A 142 -1.19 -5.41 28.37
C SER A 142 -1.01 -5.52 29.89
N ASP A 143 -0.74 -4.39 30.55
CA ASP A 143 -0.55 -4.29 32.01
C ASP A 143 -1.78 -4.79 32.80
N ASP A 144 -2.96 -4.70 32.21
CA ASP A 144 -4.23 -5.21 32.73
C ASP A 144 -4.43 -6.72 32.49
N GLY A 145 -3.42 -7.40 31.96
CA GLY A 145 -3.44 -8.83 31.64
C GLY A 145 -4.18 -9.17 30.34
N GLN A 146 -4.72 -8.20 29.61
CA GLN A 146 -5.41 -8.46 28.35
C GLN A 146 -4.42 -8.79 27.23
N ARG A 147 -4.74 -9.82 26.46
CA ARG A 147 -3.95 -10.21 25.28
C ARG A 147 -4.36 -9.34 24.10
N ARG A 148 -3.41 -8.60 23.55
CA ARG A 148 -3.55 -7.83 22.31
C ARG A 148 -2.81 -8.55 21.19
N VAL A 149 -3.45 -8.68 20.04
CA VAL A 149 -2.86 -9.30 18.85
C VAL A 149 -2.84 -8.25 17.74
N PHE A 150 -1.73 -8.14 17.03
CA PHE A 150 -1.51 -7.16 15.98
C PHE A 150 -1.18 -7.86 14.67
N ASN A 151 -1.64 -7.26 13.57
CA ASN A 151 -1.15 -7.55 12.23
C ASN A 151 0.05 -6.63 12.01
N SER A 152 1.24 -7.20 11.92
CA SER A 152 2.49 -6.45 12.02
C SER A 152 3.39 -6.69 10.80
N LEU A 153 4.31 -5.76 10.58
CA LEU A 153 5.47 -5.91 9.72
C LEU A 153 6.70 -5.79 10.60
N MET A 154 7.55 -6.82 10.60
CA MET A 154 8.77 -6.88 11.40
C MET A 154 9.99 -6.92 10.49
N VAL A 155 11.05 -6.23 10.89
CA VAL A 155 12.36 -6.26 10.23
C VAL A 155 13.31 -7.13 11.03
N PHE A 156 13.93 -8.09 10.37
CA PHE A 156 14.85 -9.06 10.93
C PHE A 156 16.24 -8.89 10.31
N GLU A 157 17.27 -9.04 11.13
CA GLU A 157 18.67 -9.08 10.73
C GLU A 157 19.31 -10.42 11.12
N ARG A 158 20.40 -10.76 10.42
CA ARG A 158 21.20 -11.96 10.67
C ARG A 158 21.66 -12.02 12.13
N GLY A 159 21.61 -13.22 12.71
CA GLY A 159 22.09 -13.54 14.05
C GLY A 159 21.97 -15.04 14.31
N ALA A 160 22.52 -15.53 15.43
CA ALA A 160 22.30 -16.93 15.85
C ALA A 160 20.81 -17.24 16.00
N SER A 161 20.07 -16.26 16.51
CA SER A 161 18.64 -16.07 16.27
C SER A 161 18.46 -14.71 15.61
N ALA A 162 17.58 -14.62 14.63
CA ALA A 162 17.31 -13.37 13.92
C ALA A 162 16.92 -12.27 14.91
N LYS A 163 17.59 -11.12 14.81
CA LYS A 163 17.31 -9.96 15.66
C LYS A 163 16.21 -9.13 15.01
N VAL A 164 15.16 -8.82 15.76
CA VAL A 164 14.14 -7.87 15.32
C VAL A 164 14.64 -6.46 15.54
N THR A 165 14.74 -5.65 14.48
CA THR A 165 15.30 -4.29 14.56
C THR A 165 14.30 -3.19 14.30
N ALA A 166 13.14 -3.51 13.71
CA ALA A 166 11.99 -2.62 13.65
C ALA A 166 10.67 -3.40 13.63
N VAL A 167 9.61 -2.78 14.15
CA VAL A 167 8.25 -3.32 14.16
C VAL A 167 7.28 -2.22 13.79
N TYR A 168 6.34 -2.54 12.89
CA TYR A 168 5.20 -1.73 12.54
C TYR A 168 3.92 -2.53 12.78
N ASP A 169 2.98 -1.98 13.55
CA ASP A 169 1.66 -2.57 13.74
C ASP A 169 0.64 -1.82 12.87
N LYS A 170 -0.22 -2.57 12.16
CA LYS A 170 -1.24 -2.05 11.25
C LYS A 170 -2.15 -1.05 11.96
N ILE A 171 -2.35 0.11 11.34
CA ILE A 171 -3.12 1.21 11.95
C ILE A 171 -4.57 1.14 11.48
N HIS A 172 -4.78 1.12 10.16
CA HIS A 172 -6.13 1.00 9.63
C HIS A 172 -6.48 -0.47 9.52
N LEU A 173 -7.46 -0.92 10.31
CA LEU A 173 -7.94 -2.30 10.33
C LEU A 173 -9.14 -2.46 9.41
N VAL A 174 -9.28 -3.61 8.75
CA VAL A 174 -10.41 -3.90 7.85
C VAL A 174 -11.68 -4.14 8.69
N PRO A 175 -12.75 -3.36 8.52
CA PRO A 175 -14.03 -3.63 9.20
C PRO A 175 -14.58 -5.00 8.82
N PHE A 176 -15.11 -5.74 9.79
CA PHE A 176 -15.62 -7.13 9.69
C PHE A 176 -14.56 -8.19 9.36
N GLY A 177 -13.40 -7.79 8.82
CA GLY A 177 -12.26 -8.67 8.57
C GLY A 177 -11.38 -8.85 9.81
N GLU A 178 -10.91 -7.73 10.36
CA GLU A 178 -9.92 -7.68 11.45
C GLU A 178 -10.52 -7.21 12.78
N TYR A 179 -11.67 -6.54 12.75
CA TYR A 179 -12.44 -6.14 13.92
C TYR A 179 -13.93 -6.07 13.58
N LEU A 180 -14.81 -6.05 14.59
CA LEU A 180 -16.25 -5.77 14.38
C LEU A 180 -16.55 -4.32 14.76
N PRO A 181 -17.23 -3.54 13.91
CA PRO A 181 -17.90 -2.32 14.34
C PRO A 181 -18.87 -2.64 15.48
N LEU A 182 -18.94 -1.81 16.53
CA LEU A 182 -19.78 -2.09 17.71
C LEU A 182 -19.53 -3.49 18.30
N GLN A 183 -18.26 -3.84 18.47
CA GLN A 183 -17.79 -5.20 18.74
C GLN A 183 -18.59 -5.95 19.81
N THR A 184 -18.75 -5.37 21.00
CA THR A 184 -19.52 -6.00 22.09
C THR A 184 -20.94 -6.36 21.67
N ALA A 185 -21.62 -5.50 20.91
CA ALA A 185 -23.00 -5.73 20.49
C ALA A 185 -23.10 -6.80 19.39
N LEU A 186 -22.19 -6.78 18.40
CA LEU A 186 -22.20 -7.76 17.31
C LEU A 186 -21.73 -9.15 17.77
N GLU A 187 -20.74 -9.22 18.68
CA GLU A 187 -20.34 -10.50 19.28
C GLU A 187 -21.44 -11.09 20.17
N ALA A 188 -22.21 -10.24 20.89
CA ALA A 188 -23.32 -10.68 21.72
C ALA A 188 -24.47 -11.35 20.94
N ILE A 189 -24.65 -10.99 19.66
CA ILE A 189 -25.61 -11.64 18.75
C ILE A 189 -24.99 -12.77 17.90
N GLY A 190 -23.75 -13.17 18.21
CA GLY A 190 -23.09 -14.33 17.62
C GLY A 190 -22.34 -14.07 16.31
N LEU A 191 -22.09 -12.81 15.93
CA LEU A 191 -21.26 -12.50 14.77
C LEU A 191 -19.77 -12.62 15.10
N GLU A 192 -19.00 -13.18 14.17
CA GLU A 192 -17.56 -13.31 14.24
C GLU A 192 -16.89 -12.66 13.03
N GLN A 193 -15.65 -12.22 13.20
CA GLN A 193 -14.83 -11.59 12.17
C GLN A 193 -14.28 -12.65 11.21
N LEU A 194 -13.93 -12.26 9.98
CA LEU A 194 -13.33 -13.20 9.01
C LEU A 194 -11.98 -13.77 9.47
N SER A 195 -11.23 -13.03 10.29
CA SER A 195 -10.01 -13.49 10.93
C SER A 195 -10.24 -14.58 12.01
N ARG A 196 -11.48 -14.70 12.51
CA ARG A 196 -11.90 -15.57 13.63
C ARG A 196 -11.09 -15.36 14.92
N LEU A 197 -10.46 -14.19 15.05
CA LEU A 197 -9.79 -13.80 16.28
C LEU A 197 -10.82 -13.15 17.20
N ARG A 198 -11.21 -13.84 18.28
CA ARG A 198 -12.06 -13.23 19.32
C ARG A 198 -11.38 -11.99 19.89
N GLY A 199 -12.13 -10.88 20.03
CA GLY A 199 -11.54 -9.60 20.42
C GLY A 199 -10.89 -8.82 19.27
N GLY A 200 -10.66 -9.44 18.10
CA GLY A 200 -10.08 -8.80 16.93
C GLY A 200 -8.64 -8.34 17.08
N PHE A 201 -8.11 -7.75 16.01
CA PHE A 201 -6.78 -7.16 16.03
C PHE A 201 -6.81 -5.80 16.73
N ALA A 202 -5.74 -5.51 17.46
CA ALA A 202 -5.48 -4.17 17.99
C ALA A 202 -4.86 -3.29 16.89
N SER A 203 -5.22 -2.01 16.91
CA SER A 203 -4.63 -0.99 16.03
C SER A 203 -3.27 -0.55 16.57
N GLY A 204 -2.34 -0.30 15.65
CA GLY A 204 -1.01 0.25 15.91
C GLY A 204 -1.02 1.75 16.24
N PRO A 205 0.12 2.29 16.69
CA PRO A 205 0.23 3.69 17.10
C PRO A 205 0.15 4.67 15.91
N TRP A 206 -0.39 5.86 16.18
CA TRP A 206 -0.43 7.01 15.26
C TRP A 206 0.32 8.20 15.86
N PRO A 207 1.13 8.97 15.10
CA PRO A 207 1.42 8.86 13.66
C PRO A 207 2.15 7.57 13.26
N ARG A 208 2.02 7.16 11.99
CA ARG A 208 2.64 5.94 11.44
C ARG A 208 4.17 5.94 11.66
N PRO A 209 4.74 4.95 12.36
CA PRO A 209 6.18 4.84 12.47
C PRO A 209 6.79 4.34 11.15
N HIS A 210 8.05 4.67 10.94
CA HIS A 210 8.83 4.28 9.78
C HIS A 210 9.83 3.18 10.14
N LEU A 211 10.33 2.47 9.13
CA LEU A 211 11.38 1.47 9.30
C LEU A 211 12.70 2.11 8.84
N GLU A 212 13.66 2.29 9.74
CA GLU A 212 15.01 2.71 9.38
C GLU A 212 15.91 1.50 9.17
N LEU A 213 16.42 1.32 7.95
CA LEU A 213 17.32 0.22 7.62
C LEU A 213 18.67 0.80 7.20
N SER A 214 19.73 0.43 7.92
CA SER A 214 21.10 0.89 7.62
C SER A 214 21.49 0.53 6.18
N GLY A 215 22.06 1.48 5.44
CA GLY A 215 22.45 1.31 4.04
C GLY A 215 21.31 1.33 3.00
N ILE A 216 20.04 1.29 3.44
CA ILE A 216 18.86 1.38 2.57
C ILE A 216 18.14 2.72 2.76
N GLY A 217 18.02 3.15 4.01
CA GLY A 217 17.28 4.34 4.43
C GLY A 217 15.84 4.02 4.86
N ARG A 218 15.05 5.09 4.99
CA ARG A 218 13.70 5.04 5.55
C ARG A 218 12.69 4.35 4.62
N LEU A 219 11.97 3.36 5.12
CA LEU A 219 10.82 2.75 4.46
C LEU A 219 9.52 3.10 5.21
N ILE A 220 8.45 3.34 4.45
CA ILE A 220 7.11 3.52 5.02
C ILE A 220 6.35 2.21 4.91
N PRO A 221 6.06 1.53 6.03
CA PRO A 221 5.33 0.27 6.02
C PRO A 221 3.83 0.50 5.81
N LEU A 222 3.21 -0.28 4.93
CA LEU A 222 1.79 -0.27 4.62
C LEU A 222 1.30 -1.72 4.59
N ILE A 223 0.38 -2.09 5.46
CA ILE A 223 -0.13 -3.47 5.47
C ILE A 223 -1.47 -3.51 4.72
N CYS A 224 -1.50 -4.32 3.65
CA CYS A 224 -2.69 -4.61 2.88
C CYS A 224 -3.37 -3.34 2.37
N TYR A 225 -4.66 -3.18 2.66
CA TYR A 225 -5.50 -2.10 2.18
C TYR A 225 -5.10 -0.71 2.69
N GLU A 226 -4.18 -0.58 3.65
CA GLU A 226 -3.66 0.73 4.09
C GLU A 226 -3.11 1.57 2.93
N VAL A 227 -2.62 0.91 1.88
CA VAL A 227 -2.10 1.57 0.68
C VAL A 227 -3.18 2.34 -0.09
N ILE A 228 -4.47 2.10 0.12
CA ILE A 228 -5.52 2.82 -0.61
C ILE A 228 -5.84 4.18 -0.02
N PHE A 229 -5.35 4.52 1.19
CA PHE A 229 -5.66 5.79 1.84
C PHE A 229 -4.65 6.88 1.46
N PRO A 230 -5.08 7.97 0.80
CA PRO A 230 -4.21 9.10 0.55
C PRO A 230 -3.90 9.83 1.86
N GLY A 231 -2.76 10.53 1.93
CA GLY A 231 -2.38 11.38 3.07
C GLY A 231 -2.01 10.65 4.38
N ALA A 232 -2.43 9.39 4.57
CA ALA A 232 -2.12 8.57 5.75
C ALA A 232 -0.80 7.76 5.64
N VAL A 233 -0.06 8.00 4.56
CA VAL A 233 1.17 7.27 4.21
C VAL A 233 2.38 7.84 4.94
N HIS A 234 2.57 9.16 4.92
CA HIS A 234 3.79 9.77 5.47
C HIS A 234 3.55 11.18 6.02
N HIS A 235 3.75 11.36 7.33
CA HIS A 235 3.54 12.61 8.07
C HIS A 235 4.82 13.39 8.42
N ASN A 236 6.00 12.85 8.09
CA ASN A 236 7.27 13.51 8.42
C ASN A 236 7.71 14.46 7.29
N SER A 237 8.61 15.39 7.60
CA SER A 237 9.21 16.31 6.62
C SER A 237 10.26 15.63 5.73
N GLU A 238 10.90 14.60 6.25
CA GLU A 238 11.98 13.86 5.59
C GLU A 238 11.45 12.72 4.71
N ARG A 239 11.72 12.83 3.40
CA ARG A 239 11.22 11.90 2.38
C ARG A 239 11.73 10.47 2.57
N PRO A 240 10.86 9.45 2.46
CA PRO A 240 11.27 8.06 2.55
C PRO A 240 12.01 7.62 1.29
N ARG A 241 12.83 6.57 1.41
CA ARG A 241 13.46 5.87 0.28
C ARG A 241 12.41 5.12 -0.54
N ALA A 242 11.43 4.48 0.10
CA ALA A 242 10.34 3.77 -0.57
C ALA A 242 9.12 3.55 0.33
N LEU A 243 7.99 3.23 -0.31
CA LEU A 243 6.83 2.63 0.34
C LEU A 243 6.98 1.11 0.31
N LEU A 244 6.72 0.46 1.43
CA LEU A 244 6.76 -0.99 1.57
C LEU A 244 5.36 -1.51 1.85
N ASN A 245 4.75 -2.16 0.86
CA ASN A 245 3.41 -2.71 0.98
C ASN A 245 3.43 -4.24 1.03
N VAL A 246 3.06 -4.82 2.18
CA VAL A 246 2.91 -6.27 2.34
C VAL A 246 1.43 -6.61 2.40
N THR A 247 0.96 -7.61 1.66
CA THR A 247 -0.49 -7.85 1.51
C THR A 247 -0.85 -9.31 1.25
N ASN A 248 -2.08 -9.68 1.60
CA ASN A 248 -2.69 -10.95 1.26
C ASN A 248 -4.00 -10.74 0.50
N ASP A 249 -3.92 -10.69 -0.83
CA ASP A 249 -5.10 -10.53 -1.69
C ASP A 249 -5.94 -11.81 -1.86
N GLY A 250 -5.60 -12.89 -1.15
CA GLY A 250 -6.29 -14.18 -1.29
C GLY A 250 -7.75 -14.17 -0.90
N TRP A 251 -8.17 -13.15 -0.16
CA TRP A 251 -9.57 -12.88 0.16
C TRP A 251 -10.43 -12.54 -1.06
N PHE A 252 -9.83 -11.98 -2.13
CA PHE A 252 -10.57 -11.55 -3.31
C PHE A 252 -10.58 -12.59 -4.44
N GLY A 253 -9.76 -13.64 -4.35
CA GLY A 253 -9.58 -14.62 -5.42
C GLY A 253 -9.09 -14.01 -6.74
N ASP A 254 -9.25 -14.75 -7.85
CA ASP A 254 -8.97 -14.22 -9.19
C ASP A 254 -10.13 -13.39 -9.74
N THR A 255 -10.27 -12.19 -9.18
CA THR A 255 -11.31 -11.22 -9.56
C THR A 255 -10.69 -9.86 -9.90
N THR A 256 -11.52 -8.83 -10.10
CA THR A 256 -11.03 -7.45 -10.28
C THR A 256 -10.38 -6.87 -9.02
N GLY A 257 -10.67 -7.42 -7.83
CA GLY A 257 -10.21 -6.90 -6.54
C GLY A 257 -8.69 -6.71 -6.44
N PRO A 258 -7.86 -7.75 -6.63
CA PRO A 258 -6.40 -7.62 -6.55
C PRO A 258 -5.83 -6.66 -7.60
N ARG A 259 -6.45 -6.59 -8.78
CA ARG A 259 -6.04 -5.70 -9.88
C ARG A 259 -6.34 -4.24 -9.54
N GLN A 260 -7.50 -3.96 -8.96
CA GLN A 260 -7.88 -2.63 -8.47
C GLN A 260 -7.01 -2.22 -7.28
N HIS A 261 -6.72 -3.13 -6.36
CA HIS A 261 -5.84 -2.89 -5.22
C HIS A 261 -4.42 -2.51 -5.66
N LEU A 262 -3.84 -3.24 -6.63
CA LEU A 262 -2.56 -2.87 -7.24
C LEU A 262 -2.63 -1.48 -7.91
N HIS A 263 -3.73 -1.18 -8.62
CA HIS A 263 -3.89 0.12 -9.26
C HIS A 263 -3.88 1.26 -8.24
N GLN A 264 -4.59 1.13 -7.12
CA GLN A 264 -4.57 2.11 -6.03
C GLN A 264 -3.17 2.24 -5.40
N ALA A 265 -2.44 1.13 -5.24
CA ALA A 265 -1.05 1.18 -4.76
C ALA A 265 -0.14 2.01 -5.68
N ARG A 266 -0.31 1.89 -7.00
CA ARG A 266 0.44 2.69 -7.97
C ARG A 266 0.18 4.19 -7.82
N VAL A 267 -1.05 4.58 -7.49
CA VAL A 267 -1.39 5.99 -7.26
C VAL A 267 -0.58 6.58 -6.10
N ARG A 268 -0.35 5.82 -5.02
CA ARG A 268 0.48 6.30 -3.89
C ARG A 268 1.93 6.56 -4.29
N ALA A 269 2.51 5.70 -5.13
CA ALA A 269 3.86 5.91 -5.64
C ALA A 269 3.96 7.23 -6.43
N VAL A 270 2.94 7.52 -7.26
CA VAL A 270 2.84 8.77 -8.03
C VAL A 270 2.65 9.99 -7.11
N GLU A 271 1.73 9.91 -6.16
CA GLU A 271 1.40 11.00 -5.24
C GLU A 271 2.61 11.41 -4.40
N GLU A 272 3.32 10.43 -3.84
CA GLU A 272 4.46 10.66 -2.95
C GLU A 272 5.79 10.85 -3.72
N ALA A 273 5.80 10.60 -5.03
CA ALA A 273 6.99 10.60 -5.89
C ALA A 273 8.13 9.72 -5.33
N VAL A 274 7.78 8.57 -4.77
CA VAL A 274 8.72 7.56 -4.24
C VAL A 274 8.38 6.19 -4.80
N PRO A 275 9.36 5.29 -4.95
CA PRO A 275 9.07 3.93 -5.38
C PRO A 275 8.20 3.19 -4.35
N LEU A 276 7.45 2.21 -4.81
CA LEU A 276 6.67 1.31 -3.98
C LEU A 276 7.07 -0.13 -4.26
N VAL A 277 7.43 -0.86 -3.21
CA VAL A 277 7.67 -2.29 -3.24
C VAL A 277 6.45 -3.01 -2.68
N ARG A 278 5.81 -3.86 -3.48
CA ARG A 278 4.64 -4.63 -3.09
C ARG A 278 4.94 -6.13 -3.05
N ALA A 279 4.81 -6.73 -1.87
CA ALA A 279 4.90 -8.18 -1.66
C ALA A 279 3.53 -8.75 -1.31
N ALA A 280 2.97 -9.57 -2.20
CA ALA A 280 1.69 -10.21 -2.03
C ALA A 280 1.83 -11.71 -1.78
N ASN A 281 0.91 -12.30 -0.99
CA ASN A 281 0.88 -13.75 -0.78
C ASN A 281 0.54 -14.50 -2.09
N ASN A 282 -0.70 -14.34 -2.57
CA ASN A 282 -1.18 -14.86 -3.85
C ASN A 282 -1.77 -13.74 -4.75
N GLY A 283 -1.57 -12.49 -4.33
CA GLY A 283 -1.90 -11.28 -5.08
C GLY A 283 -0.90 -11.01 -6.20
N ILE A 284 -0.86 -9.76 -6.67
CA ILE A 284 0.16 -9.30 -7.62
C ILE A 284 1.27 -8.62 -6.81
N SER A 285 2.46 -9.23 -6.81
CA SER A 285 3.68 -8.58 -6.29
C SER A 285 4.33 -7.75 -7.38
N ALA A 286 4.87 -6.59 -7.02
CA ALA A 286 5.42 -5.66 -8.01
C ALA A 286 6.42 -4.68 -7.39
N MET A 287 7.38 -4.25 -8.23
CA MET A 287 8.14 -3.03 -8.01
C MET A 287 7.53 -1.93 -8.88
N ILE A 288 7.18 -0.82 -8.24
CA ILE A 288 6.56 0.34 -8.88
C ILE A 288 7.50 1.52 -8.69
N ASP A 289 7.81 2.22 -9.77
CA ASP A 289 8.65 3.41 -9.70
C ASP A 289 7.87 4.67 -9.25
N PRO A 290 8.54 5.79 -8.95
CA PRO A 290 7.88 7.03 -8.54
C PRO A 290 6.87 7.63 -9.54
N LEU A 291 6.86 7.15 -10.79
CA LEU A 291 5.93 7.60 -11.84
C LEU A 291 4.75 6.63 -11.99
N GLY A 292 4.65 5.62 -11.11
CA GLY A 292 3.58 4.64 -11.11
C GLY A 292 3.72 3.55 -12.18
N ARG A 293 4.91 3.40 -12.80
CA ARG A 293 5.18 2.32 -13.76
C ARG A 293 5.56 1.05 -13.01
N VAL A 294 5.03 -0.07 -13.45
CA VAL A 294 5.41 -1.39 -12.93
C VAL A 294 6.66 -1.84 -13.67
N ILE A 295 7.80 -1.89 -12.97
CA ILE A 295 9.11 -2.23 -13.56
C ILE A 295 9.52 -3.69 -13.33
N ALA A 296 8.88 -4.37 -12.38
CA ALA A 296 8.96 -5.82 -12.18
C ALA A 296 7.64 -6.32 -11.60
N VAL A 297 7.20 -7.53 -11.96
CA VAL A 297 5.91 -8.09 -11.55
C VAL A 297 5.92 -9.61 -11.44
N LEU A 298 5.27 -10.14 -10.40
CA LEU A 298 4.88 -11.55 -10.28
C LEU A 298 3.36 -11.58 -10.39
N PRO A 299 2.82 -12.23 -11.43
CA PRO A 299 1.38 -12.29 -11.64
C PRO A 299 0.63 -12.98 -10.49
N LEU A 300 -0.68 -12.75 -10.48
CA LEU A 300 -1.61 -13.34 -9.52
C LEU A 300 -1.44 -14.88 -9.45
N ASN A 301 -1.48 -15.43 -8.23
CA ASN A 301 -1.37 -16.87 -7.95
C ASN A 301 -0.11 -17.57 -8.51
N GLN A 302 0.93 -16.82 -8.90
CA GLN A 302 2.22 -17.42 -9.25
C GLN A 302 3.08 -17.59 -7.99
N MET A 303 3.80 -18.69 -7.90
CA MET A 303 4.78 -18.90 -6.84
C MET A 303 6.16 -18.52 -7.37
N GLY A 304 6.94 -17.74 -6.62
CA GLY A 304 8.29 -17.38 -7.01
C GLY A 304 8.87 -16.24 -6.18
N ALA A 305 10.00 -15.72 -6.65
CA ALA A 305 10.65 -14.52 -6.13
C ALA A 305 11.05 -13.59 -7.29
N LEU A 306 11.08 -12.27 -7.04
CA LEU A 306 11.61 -11.28 -7.98
C LEU A 306 12.81 -10.59 -7.37
N ASP A 307 13.89 -10.50 -8.13
CA ASP A 307 14.98 -9.59 -7.82
C ASP A 307 14.87 -8.34 -8.68
N VAL A 308 14.93 -7.18 -8.04
CA VAL A 308 14.81 -5.90 -8.72
C VAL A 308 15.54 -4.82 -7.94
N LEU A 309 16.19 -3.90 -8.67
CA LEU A 309 16.82 -2.74 -8.06
C LEU A 309 15.78 -1.73 -7.61
N LEU A 310 15.93 -1.21 -6.39
CA LEU A 310 15.07 -0.19 -5.84
C LEU A 310 15.32 1.16 -6.55
N PRO A 311 14.33 1.72 -7.28
CA PRO A 311 14.50 2.98 -7.97
C PRO A 311 14.80 4.14 -7.01
N ASN A 312 15.35 5.22 -7.54
CA ASN A 312 15.47 6.47 -6.81
C ASN A 312 14.11 7.16 -6.66
N VAL A 313 14.03 8.09 -5.70
CA VAL A 313 12.87 8.97 -5.54
C VAL A 313 12.84 10.02 -6.64
N ALA A 314 11.64 10.40 -7.10
CA ALA A 314 11.46 11.50 -8.05
C ALA A 314 11.30 12.84 -7.30
N PRO A 315 11.41 14.00 -7.97
CA PRO A 315 11.12 15.30 -7.35
C PRO A 315 9.73 15.35 -6.74
N VAL A 316 9.58 16.12 -5.66
CA VAL A 316 8.32 16.27 -4.92
C VAL A 316 7.19 16.69 -5.85
N THR A 317 6.04 16.02 -5.75
CA THR A 317 4.86 16.37 -6.55
C THR A 317 4.12 17.57 -5.96
N LEU A 318 3.31 18.23 -6.80
CA LEU A 318 2.39 19.26 -6.33
C LEU A 318 1.41 18.71 -5.29
N TYR A 319 0.94 17.47 -5.48
CA TYR A 319 0.04 16.82 -4.53
C TYR A 319 0.73 16.60 -3.18
N LYS A 320 1.98 16.14 -3.15
CA LYS A 320 2.71 16.00 -1.88
C LYS A 320 2.92 17.36 -1.18
N ALA A 321 3.18 18.42 -1.95
CA ALA A 321 3.40 19.75 -1.40
C ALA A 321 2.12 20.39 -0.83
N LEU A 322 0.97 20.22 -1.49
CA LEU A 322 -0.28 20.89 -1.14
C LEU A 322 -1.30 20.00 -0.42
N GLY A 323 -1.17 18.67 -0.57
CA GLY A 323 -2.14 17.68 -0.14
C GLY A 323 -3.53 17.93 -0.75
N ASP A 324 -4.55 17.57 0.03
CA ASP A 324 -5.95 17.70 -0.37
C ASP A 324 -6.44 19.16 -0.46
N LYS A 325 -5.63 20.13 -0.03
CA LYS A 325 -5.95 21.56 -0.19
C LYS A 325 -6.23 21.91 -1.65
N THR A 326 -5.53 21.26 -2.59
CA THR A 326 -5.75 21.48 -4.03
C THR A 326 -7.19 21.14 -4.42
N LEU A 327 -7.69 19.98 -4.00
CA LEU A 327 -9.07 19.55 -4.28
C LEU A 327 -10.08 20.45 -3.57
N LEU A 328 -9.83 20.81 -2.31
CA LEU A 328 -10.69 21.70 -1.54
C LEU A 328 -10.79 23.08 -2.19
N SER A 329 -9.68 23.64 -2.67
CA SER A 329 -9.67 24.93 -3.38
C SER A 329 -10.46 24.86 -4.69
N ILE A 330 -10.26 23.82 -5.51
CA ILE A 330 -11.02 23.64 -6.75
C ILE A 330 -12.51 23.52 -6.45
N THR A 331 -12.88 22.69 -5.46
CA THR A 331 -14.27 22.50 -5.05
C THR A 331 -14.89 23.80 -4.54
N ALA A 332 -14.16 24.56 -3.71
CA ALA A 332 -14.62 25.85 -3.20
C ALA A 332 -14.88 26.86 -4.33
N VAL A 333 -13.99 26.93 -5.33
CA VAL A 333 -14.16 27.81 -6.51
C VAL A 333 -15.40 27.41 -7.32
N ILE A 334 -15.61 26.11 -7.54
CA ILE A 334 -16.80 25.61 -8.25
C ILE A 334 -18.07 25.96 -7.48
N VAL A 335 -18.12 25.69 -6.18
CA VAL A 335 -19.27 25.98 -5.33
C VAL A 335 -19.55 27.48 -5.29
N LEU A 336 -18.53 28.32 -5.10
CA LEU A 336 -18.67 29.77 -5.11
C LEU A 336 -19.21 30.28 -6.46
N GLY A 337 -18.72 29.74 -7.57
CA GLY A 337 -19.22 30.07 -8.91
C GLY A 337 -20.71 29.71 -9.08
N LEU A 338 -21.14 28.56 -8.56
CA LEU A 338 -22.54 28.14 -8.59
C LEU A 338 -23.44 29.02 -7.71
N VAL A 339 -22.97 29.40 -6.52
CA VAL A 339 -23.68 30.28 -5.59
C VAL A 339 -23.85 31.68 -6.19
N LEU A 340 -22.77 32.27 -6.72
CA LEU A 340 -22.81 33.60 -7.37
C LEU A 340 -23.70 33.63 -8.62
N ARG A 341 -23.83 32.51 -9.33
CA ARG A 341 -24.77 32.38 -10.45
C ARG A 341 -26.23 32.36 -9.98
N ARG A 342 -26.52 31.66 -8.89
CA ARG A 342 -27.88 31.60 -8.30
C ARG A 342 -28.30 32.94 -7.71
N SER A 343 -27.43 33.66 -7.01
CA SER A 343 -27.75 34.98 -6.46
C SER A 343 -28.08 36.00 -7.55
N LYS A 344 -27.33 36.00 -8.67
CA LYS A 344 -27.64 36.83 -9.84
C LYS A 344 -28.96 36.47 -10.54
N GLN A 345 -29.44 35.23 -10.42
CA GLN A 345 -30.74 34.82 -10.94
C GLN A 345 -31.89 35.19 -9.98
N GLY A 346 -31.64 35.13 -8.66
CA GLY A 346 -32.60 35.54 -7.63
C GLY A 346 -32.79 37.06 -7.51
N LEU A 347 -31.75 37.87 -7.77
CA LEU A 347 -31.88 39.33 -7.86
C LEU A 347 -32.58 39.82 -9.15
N LYS A 348 -32.78 38.93 -10.13
CA LYS A 348 -33.45 39.24 -11.41
C LYS A 348 -34.89 38.70 -11.47
N ALA A 349 -35.39 38.08 -10.39
CA ALA A 349 -36.75 37.55 -10.26
C ALA A 349 -37.55 38.45 -9.32
#